data_AF-A0A7V9E1C9-F1
#
_entry.id   AF-A0A7V9E1C9-F1
#
_cell.length_a   1.000
_cell.length_b   1.000
_cell.length_c   1.000
_cell.angle_alpha   90.00
_cell.angle_beta   90.00
_cell.angle_gamma   90.00
#
_symmetry.space_group_name_H-M   'P 1'
#
loop_
_entity.id
_entity.type
_entity.pdbx_description
1 polymer ?
#
loop_
_entity_poly.entity_id
_entity_poly.type
_entity_poly.pdbx_seq_one_letter_code
_entity_poly.pdbx_strand_id
1 'polypeptide(L)'
;MIRVASRELRNATAGLLRRAGSGERVIITVNGEPVAELGPLSTDPARRRWITRSELAARLAWAQADPGLRADLARLHTDSTDDLGPIR
;
A
#
# COMPACT_ATOMS: atom_id res chain seq x y z
N MET A 1 18.99 -3.65 -6.42
CA MET A 1 18.46 -3.88 -5.06
C MET A 1 19.63 -4.23 -4.17
N ILE A 2 19.89 -3.44 -3.11
CA ILE A 2 21.07 -3.61 -2.25
C ILE A 2 20.71 -4.49 -1.04
N ARG A 3 21.62 -5.36 -0.64
CA ARG A 3 21.49 -6.24 0.53
C ARG A 3 22.44 -5.78 1.62
N VAL A 4 21.93 -5.65 2.84
CA VAL A 4 22.66 -5.13 3.99
C VAL A 4 22.44 -6.06 5.17
N ALA A 5 23.52 -6.47 5.84
CA ALA A 5 23.41 -7.29 7.04
C ALA A 5 22.86 -6.47 8.22
N SER A 6 22.16 -7.11 9.15
CA SER A 6 21.62 -6.48 10.36
C SER A 6 22.65 -5.64 11.14
N ARG A 7 23.91 -6.08 11.18
CA ARG A 7 25.01 -5.32 11.80
C ARG A 7 25.30 -3.99 11.08
N GLU A 8 25.31 -4.00 9.75
CA GLU A 8 25.55 -2.80 8.95
C GLU A 8 24.36 -1.85 9.02
N LEU A 9 23.12 -2.38 9.06
CA LEU A 9 21.93 -1.58 9.35
C LEU A 9 22.09 -0.78 10.66
N ARG A 10 22.48 -1.46 11.75
CA ARG A 10 22.69 -0.81 13.06
C ARG A 10 23.75 0.29 13.01
N ASN A 11 24.81 0.08 12.24
CA ASN A 11 25.94 1.01 12.18
C ASN A 11 25.71 2.18 11.22
N ALA A 12 24.82 2.02 10.23
CA ALA A 12 24.59 2.99 9.16
C ALA A 12 23.12 3.47 9.06
N THR A 13 22.35 3.38 10.15
CA THR A 13 20.91 3.64 10.17
C THR A 13 20.53 4.95 9.50
N ALA A 14 21.16 6.07 9.88
CA ALA A 14 20.82 7.39 9.34
C ALA A 14 21.05 7.50 7.83
N GLY A 15 22.12 6.90 7.32
CA GLY A 15 22.42 6.90 5.88
C GLY A 15 21.43 6.05 5.09
N LEU A 16 21.10 4.86 5.62
CA LEU A 16 20.12 3.96 5.01
C LEU A 16 18.71 4.56 5.03
N LEU A 17 18.31 5.23 6.10
CA LEU A 17 17.02 5.93 6.17
C LEU A 17 16.93 7.08 5.15
N ARG A 18 18.00 7.86 4.96
CA ARG A 18 18.03 8.91 3.91
C ARG A 18 17.85 8.33 2.51
N ARG A 19 18.56 7.25 2.21
CA ARG A 19 18.46 6.53 0.93
C ARG A 19 17.08 5.93 0.72
N ALA A 20 16.51 5.33 1.76
CA ALA A 20 15.14 4.81 1.73
C ALA A 20 14.13 5.94 1.46
N GLY A 21 14.27 7.07 2.16
CA GLY A 21 13.46 8.27 1.95
C GLY A 21 13.54 8.84 0.52
N SER A 22 14.69 8.70 -0.16
CA SER A 22 14.84 9.09 -1.57
C SER A 22 14.28 8.07 -2.56
N GLY A 23 13.62 7.01 -2.09
CA GLY A 23 12.96 6.02 -2.93
C GLY A 23 13.74 4.72 -3.14
N GLU A 24 14.92 4.58 -2.53
CA GLU A 24 15.70 3.36 -2.64
C GLU A 24 15.12 2.22 -1.78
N ARG A 25 15.20 0.98 -2.27
CA ARG A 25 14.79 -0.22 -1.54
C ARG A 25 15.99 -1.09 -1.18
N VAL A 26 16.11 -1.41 0.10
CA VAL A 26 17.23 -2.13 0.70
C VAL A 26 16.70 -3.38 1.40
N ILE A 27 17.25 -4.55 1.06
CA ILE A 27 16.95 -5.80 1.76
C ILE A 27 17.86 -5.94 2.96
N ILE A 28 17.26 -6.18 4.12
CA ILE A 28 17.97 -6.45 5.37
C ILE A 28 18.10 -7.96 5.53
N THR A 29 19.30 -8.43 5.82
CA THR A 29 19.58 -9.85 6.05
C THR A 29 20.04 -10.14 7.48
N VAL A 30 19.73 -11.34 7.97
CA VAL A 30 20.28 -11.92 9.20
C VAL A 30 20.90 -13.26 8.82
N ASN A 31 22.20 -13.44 9.12
CA ASN A 31 22.96 -14.63 8.72
C ASN A 31 22.87 -14.95 7.21
N GLY A 32 22.81 -13.92 6.37
CA GLY A 32 22.69 -14.05 4.91
C GLY A 32 21.25 -14.18 4.40
N GLU A 33 20.29 -14.50 5.27
CA GLU A 33 18.89 -14.70 4.89
C GLU A 33 18.12 -13.37 4.86
N PRO A 34 17.37 -13.04 3.79
CA PRO A 34 16.48 -11.88 3.75
C PRO A 34 15.37 -11.96 4.80
N VAL A 35 15.26 -10.92 5.64
CA VAL A 35 14.24 -10.87 6.70
C VAL A 35 13.34 -9.64 6.65
N ALA A 36 13.78 -8.56 6.00
CA ALA A 36 13.00 -7.33 5.89
C ALA A 36 13.42 -6.49 4.68
N GLU A 37 12.56 -5.55 4.30
CA GLU A 37 12.84 -4.51 3.30
C GLU A 37 12.69 -3.13 3.96
N LEU A 38 13.70 -2.28 3.79
CA LEU A 38 13.64 -0.86 4.09
C LEU A 38 13.43 -0.09 2.79
N GLY A 39 12.42 0.77 2.75
CA GLY A 39 12.09 1.58 1.58
C GLY A 39 11.29 2.83 1.98
N PRO A 40 10.95 3.68 1.00
CA PRO A 40 10.10 4.83 1.26
C PRO A 40 8.75 4.36 1.80
N LEU A 41 8.15 5.16 2.69
CA LEU A 41 6.76 4.94 3.06
C LEU A 41 5.88 5.04 1.80
N SER A 42 4.92 4.13 1.67
CA SER A 42 3.94 4.19 0.58
C SER A 42 2.90 5.27 0.89
N THR A 43 3.31 6.53 0.90
CA THR A 43 2.41 7.69 1.04
C THR A 43 2.01 8.28 -0.30
N ASP A 44 2.60 7.82 -1.40
CA ASP A 44 2.29 8.30 -2.75
C ASP A 44 1.00 7.65 -3.29
N PRO A 45 -0.09 8.40 -3.47
CA PRO A 45 -1.33 7.90 -4.06
C PRO A 45 -1.13 7.40 -5.51
N ALA A 46 -0.07 7.84 -6.19
CA ALA A 46 0.27 7.39 -7.55
C ALA A 46 0.89 5.99 -7.59
N ARG A 47 1.35 5.44 -6.45
CA ARG A 47 1.82 4.04 -6.35
C ARG A 47 0.75 3.11 -5.79
N ARG A 48 -0.50 3.24 -6.27
CA ARG A 48 -1.50 2.19 -6.08
C ARG A 48 -0.94 0.88 -6.64
N ARG A 49 -0.49 -0.01 -5.74
CA ARG A 49 0.00 -1.34 -6.12
C ARG A 49 -1.18 -2.12 -6.73
N TRP A 50 -0.99 -2.65 -7.93
CA TRP A 50 -1.91 -3.64 -8.49
C TRP A 50 -2.03 -4.80 -7.51
N ILE A 51 -3.25 -5.07 -7.06
CA ILE A 51 -3.54 -6.20 -6.19
C ILE A 51 -4.27 -7.28 -6.96
N THR A 52 -4.10 -8.52 -6.52
CA THR A 52 -4.84 -9.65 -7.09
C THR A 52 -6.31 -9.55 -6.69
N ARG A 53 -7.18 -10.26 -7.44
CA ARG A 53 -8.61 -10.40 -7.09
C ARG A 53 -8.81 -10.95 -5.68
N SER A 54 -7.97 -11.89 -5.25
CA SER A 54 -8.06 -12.50 -3.91
C SER A 54 -7.72 -11.52 -2.81
N GLU A 55 -6.68 -10.69 -2.98
CA GLU A 55 -6.32 -9.68 -1.99
C GLU A 55 -7.39 -8.58 -1.92
N LEU A 56 -7.98 -8.19 -3.07
CA LEU A 56 -9.14 -7.28 -3.08
C LEU A 56 -10.32 -7.87 -2.31
N ALA A 57 -10.70 -9.13 -2.57
CA ALA A 57 -11.80 -9.79 -1.89
C ALA A 57 -11.57 -9.87 -0.37
N ALA A 58 -10.35 -10.21 0.05
CA ALA A 58 -9.98 -10.22 1.46
C ALA A 58 -10.11 -8.83 2.10
N ARG A 59 -9.80 -7.75 1.37
CA ARG A 59 -10.00 -6.37 1.85
C ARG A 59 -11.45 -5.98 2.00
N LEU A 60 -12.27 -6.28 0.99
CA LEU A 60 -13.69 -5.96 1.01
C LEU A 60 -14.41 -6.70 2.14
N ALA A 61 -13.99 -7.93 2.48
CA ALA A 61 -14.60 -8.70 3.57
C ALA A 61 -14.61 -7.97 4.92
N TRP A 62 -13.66 -7.07 5.19
CA TRP A 62 -13.60 -6.30 6.45
C TRP A 62 -13.83 -4.80 6.30
N ALA A 63 -13.71 -4.26 5.08
CA ALA A 63 -13.85 -2.82 4.83
C ALA A 63 -15.20 -2.42 4.23
N GLN A 64 -15.97 -3.37 3.69
CA GLN A 64 -17.20 -3.06 2.99
C GLN A 64 -18.26 -2.55 3.98
N ALA A 65 -19.00 -1.52 3.57
CA ALA A 65 -20.16 -1.06 4.30
C ALA A 65 -21.22 -2.15 4.42
N ASP A 66 -22.09 -2.01 5.42
CA ASP A 66 -23.23 -2.89 5.57
C ASP A 66 -24.19 -2.78 4.37
N PRO A 67 -25.00 -3.81 4.11
CA PRO A 67 -25.92 -3.81 2.97
C PRO A 67 -26.96 -2.68 3.00
N GLY A 68 -27.27 -2.12 4.18
CA GLY A 68 -28.26 -1.05 4.36
C GLY A 68 -27.81 0.30 3.80
N LEU A 69 -26.50 0.55 3.76
CA LEU A 69 -25.94 1.81 3.24
C LEU A 69 -26.45 2.15 1.84
N ARG A 70 -26.68 1.15 0.97
CA ARG A 70 -27.22 1.37 -0.38
C ARG A 70 -28.59 2.05 -0.35
N ALA A 71 -29.47 1.59 0.55
CA ALA A 71 -30.80 2.17 0.69
C ALA A 71 -30.74 3.59 1.25
N ASP A 72 -29.83 3.83 2.20
CA ASP A 72 -29.62 5.17 2.75
C ASP A 72 -29.09 6.15 1.70
N LEU A 73 -28.13 5.73 0.87
CA LEU A 73 -27.62 6.55 -0.22
C LEU A 73 -28.71 6.92 -1.24
N ALA A 74 -29.54 5.95 -1.65
CA ALA A 74 -30.65 6.18 -2.58
C ALA A 74 -31.73 7.14 -2.02
N ARG A 75 -31.82 7.24 -0.70
CA ARG A 75 -32.76 8.13 -0.02
C ARG A 75 -32.17 9.54 0.19
N LEU A 76 -30.85 9.65 0.30
CA LEU A 76 -30.14 10.91 0.53
C LEU A 76 -29.78 11.64 -0.77
N HIS A 77 -29.60 10.92 -1.86
CA HIS A 77 -29.23 11.49 -3.17
C HIS A 77 -30.17 10.96 -4.25
N THR A 78 -30.58 11.86 -5.14
CA THR A 78 -31.39 11.51 -6.32
C THR A 78 -30.53 10.98 -7.46
N ASP A 79 -29.27 11.43 -7.52
CA ASP A 79 -28.33 11.06 -8.58
C ASP A 79 -27.40 9.92 -8.11
N SER A 80 -27.09 9.01 -9.01
CA SER A 80 -26.19 7.87 -8.86
C SER A 80 -24.98 8.01 -9.76
N THR A 81 -23.92 7.24 -9.47
CA THR A 81 -22.81 7.06 -10.41
C THR A 81 -23.25 6.47 -11.76
N ASP A 82 -24.42 5.81 -11.80
CA ASP A 82 -25.01 5.29 -13.04
C ASP A 82 -25.44 6.43 -14.00
N ASP A 83 -25.65 7.65 -13.49
CA ASP A 83 -26.06 8.82 -14.26
C ASP A 83 -24.87 9.56 -14.90
N LEU A 84 -23.63 9.22 -14.51
CA LEU A 84 -22.41 9.93 -14.96
C LEU A 84 -22.07 9.69 -16.43
N GLY A 85 -22.72 8.73 -17.09
CA GLY A 85 -22.40 8.34 -18.47
C GLY A 85 -20.97 7.78 -18.62
N PRO A 86 -20.53 7.47 -19.85
CA PRO A 86 -19.20 6.93 -20.09
C PRO A 86 -18.09 7.96 -19.82
N ILE A 87 -17.00 7.51 -19.19
CA ILE A 87 -15.80 8.32 -18.98
C ILE A 87 -15.16 8.59 -20.35
N ARG A 88 -14.97 9.86 -20.70
CA ARG A 88 -14.39 10.31 -21.98
C ARG A 88 -12.88 10.48 -21.89
#